data_AF-A0A7V5UEN5-F1
#
_entry.id   AF-A0A7V5UEN5-F1
#
_cell.length_a   1.000
_cell.length_b   1.000
_cell.length_c   1.000
_cell.angle_alpha   90.00
_cell.angle_beta   90.00
_cell.angle_gamma   90.00
#
_symmetry.space_group_name_H-M   'P 1'
#
loop_
_entity.id
_entity.type
_entity.pdbx_description
1 polymer ?
#
loop_
_entity_poly.entity_id
_entity_poly.type
_entity_poly.pdbx_seq_one_letter_code
_entity_poly.pdbx_strand_id
1 'polypeptide(L)'
;MMNKILVYLFVLGTTFGLLAQSFNFLDIEKTGAAEFIRKHPSYNGKGVVILVLDTGVDMGTPGLTSLPDGSPKVIDAQDFSGEGDVALEKATTGTDQEGRYLQNEDGFRLHGLDRLTEAPQDSLYYIGVLDEERFKNSVIPDINNNGRQDDRFGVAVFKGSEGWQAYVDLDGDGDIGDEKPLWNYKQKLQAFHFRSSDGKESRPLATFALNIFPDEKRVNFHYDGSSHGTHVAGIAAGYRIDGQEGYNGMAPGAKVISLKIGDCRLAGGATTTGSMLKAYEYGIEFAKHYDGPVVFNMSFGIGSEIEGLADMDLMLNDFLEENENLVFCISAGNEGPGISTVGLPTAASRVLSVGAMNTARTARDLYGANVNRDLIFVFSSRGGEINKPDIIAPGGAS
;
A
#
# COMPACT_ATOMS: atom_id res chain seq x y z
N MET A 1 -17.83 -78.89 -30.49
CA MET A 1 -17.02 -78.17 -31.50
C MET A 1 -17.84 -77.00 -32.01
N MET A 2 -17.17 -75.86 -32.27
CA MET A 2 -17.65 -74.57 -32.81
C MET A 2 -18.10 -73.48 -31.82
N ASN A 3 -17.11 -72.64 -31.49
CA ASN A 3 -17.06 -71.18 -31.61
C ASN A 3 -18.15 -70.31 -31.00
N LYS A 4 -17.77 -69.59 -29.93
CA LYS A 4 -18.22 -68.22 -29.69
C LYS A 4 -16.99 -67.30 -29.67
N ILE A 5 -17.03 -66.32 -30.57
CA ILE A 5 -16.06 -65.24 -30.72
C ILE A 5 -16.21 -64.28 -29.54
N LEU A 6 -15.13 -64.01 -28.81
CA LEU A 6 -15.08 -62.98 -27.78
C LEU A 6 -14.44 -61.72 -28.40
N VAL A 7 -15.21 -60.65 -28.49
CA VAL A 7 -14.75 -59.33 -28.95
C VAL A 7 -14.12 -58.62 -27.75
N TYR A 8 -12.83 -58.28 -27.83
CA TYR A 8 -12.16 -57.42 -26.86
C TYR A 8 -12.40 -55.96 -27.21
N LEU A 9 -13.14 -55.26 -26.36
CA LEU A 9 -13.32 -53.80 -26.42
C LEU A 9 -12.15 -53.15 -25.67
N PHE A 10 -11.21 -52.54 -26.40
CA PHE A 10 -10.17 -51.71 -25.79
C PHE A 10 -10.74 -50.30 -25.56
N VAL A 11 -11.09 -49.99 -24.32
CA VAL A 11 -11.40 -48.61 -23.90
C VAL A 11 -10.06 -47.92 -23.60
N LEU A 12 -9.56 -47.15 -24.56
CA LEU A 12 -8.49 -46.18 -24.34
C LEU A 12 -9.06 -45.04 -23.47
N GLY A 13 -8.84 -45.14 -22.16
CA GLY A 13 -9.08 -44.04 -21.24
C GLY A 13 -8.07 -42.93 -21.50
N THR A 14 -8.43 -41.95 -22.31
CA THR A 14 -7.71 -40.67 -22.37
C THR A 14 -7.99 -39.93 -21.06
N THR A 15 -7.06 -40.03 -20.12
CA THR A 15 -6.95 -39.06 -19.02
C THR A 15 -6.70 -37.69 -19.65
N PHE A 16 -7.75 -36.89 -19.83
CA PHE A 16 -7.59 -35.45 -19.90
C PHE A 16 -7.06 -35.02 -18.54
N GLY A 17 -5.73 -34.93 -18.43
CA GLY A 17 -5.15 -34.07 -17.42
C GLY A 17 -5.74 -32.70 -17.68
N LEU A 18 -6.54 -32.18 -16.74
CA LEU A 18 -6.69 -30.75 -16.60
C LEU A 18 -5.28 -30.23 -16.40
N LEU A 19 -4.62 -29.82 -17.48
CA LEU A 19 -3.51 -28.90 -17.39
C LEU A 19 -4.12 -27.70 -16.68
N ALA A 20 -3.75 -27.50 -15.42
CA ALA A 20 -4.01 -26.26 -14.72
C ALA A 20 -3.54 -25.17 -15.69
N GLN A 21 -4.49 -24.43 -16.24
CA GLN A 21 -4.17 -23.32 -17.11
C GLN A 21 -3.36 -22.37 -16.23
N SER A 22 -2.04 -22.27 -16.50
CA SER A 22 -1.17 -21.41 -15.72
C SER A 22 -1.60 -19.98 -16.00
N PHE A 23 -2.52 -19.47 -15.20
CA PHE A 23 -2.87 -18.07 -15.21
C PHE A 23 -1.63 -17.32 -14.72
N ASN A 24 -0.94 -16.65 -15.64
CA ASN A 24 0.25 -15.88 -15.29
C ASN A 24 -0.19 -14.43 -15.10
N PHE A 25 -0.19 -14.01 -13.85
CA PHE A 25 -0.62 -12.67 -13.41
C PHE A 25 0.29 -11.54 -13.94
N LEU A 26 1.56 -11.86 -14.26
CA LEU A 26 2.51 -10.97 -14.89
C LEU A 26 3.38 -11.79 -15.85
N ASP A 27 3.59 -11.30 -17.08
CA ASP A 27 4.40 -12.01 -18.08
C ASP A 27 5.91 -11.83 -17.84
N ILE A 28 6.39 -12.41 -16.73
CA ILE A 28 7.78 -12.33 -16.28
C ILE A 28 8.77 -13.06 -17.18
N GLU A 29 8.28 -13.86 -18.14
CA GLU A 29 9.12 -14.47 -19.17
C GLU A 29 9.63 -13.40 -20.15
N LYS A 30 8.79 -12.40 -20.48
CA LYS A 30 9.14 -11.34 -21.43
C LYS A 30 10.17 -10.35 -20.90
N THR A 31 10.23 -10.18 -19.58
CA THR A 31 11.25 -9.35 -18.93
C THR A 31 12.56 -10.11 -18.70
N GLY A 32 12.59 -11.43 -18.94
CA GLY A 32 13.73 -12.30 -18.58
C GLY A 32 13.83 -12.59 -17.08
N ALA A 33 12.94 -12.05 -16.26
CA ALA A 33 12.94 -12.25 -14.81
C ALA A 33 12.75 -13.73 -14.44
N ALA A 34 11.90 -14.46 -15.17
CA ALA A 34 11.70 -15.90 -14.96
C ALA A 34 12.99 -16.72 -15.13
N GLU A 35 13.83 -16.39 -16.11
CA GLU A 35 15.11 -17.04 -16.33
C GLU A 35 16.11 -16.67 -15.22
N PHE A 36 16.16 -15.39 -14.85
CA PHE A 36 17.01 -14.90 -13.77
C PHE A 36 16.70 -15.61 -12.44
N ILE A 37 15.43 -15.67 -12.05
CA ILE A 37 14.98 -16.33 -10.81
C ILE A 37 15.33 -17.82 -10.82
N ARG A 38 15.13 -18.51 -11.95
CA ARG A 38 15.51 -19.94 -12.08
C ARG A 38 17.01 -20.17 -11.93
N LYS A 39 17.84 -19.26 -12.47
CA LYS A 39 19.31 -19.34 -12.35
C LYS A 39 19.81 -18.94 -10.97
N HIS A 40 19.10 -18.06 -10.28
CA HIS A 40 19.48 -17.49 -9.00
C HIS A 40 18.34 -17.61 -7.97
N PRO A 41 17.98 -18.83 -7.54
CA PRO A 41 16.82 -19.04 -6.67
C PRO A 41 16.94 -18.39 -5.29
N SER A 42 18.16 -18.09 -4.83
CA SER A 42 18.39 -17.34 -3.59
C SER A 42 18.29 -15.82 -3.75
N TYR A 43 18.15 -15.29 -4.96
CA TYR A 43 18.13 -13.86 -5.26
C TYR A 43 16.67 -13.38 -5.29
N ASN A 44 15.99 -13.56 -4.16
CA ASN A 44 14.57 -13.27 -4.01
C ASN A 44 14.29 -11.86 -3.45
N GLY A 45 15.30 -11.02 -3.30
CA GLY A 45 15.18 -9.68 -2.68
C GLY A 45 15.44 -9.63 -1.17
N LYS A 46 15.90 -10.73 -0.55
CA LYS A 46 16.30 -10.71 0.87
C LYS A 46 17.30 -9.58 1.15
N GLY A 47 16.99 -8.75 2.16
CA GLY A 47 17.81 -7.60 2.55
C GLY A 47 17.50 -6.31 1.78
N VAL A 48 16.62 -6.35 0.77
CA VAL A 48 16.14 -5.17 0.05
C VAL A 48 14.90 -4.61 0.73
N VAL A 49 14.77 -3.28 0.76
CA VAL A 49 13.54 -2.57 1.15
C VAL A 49 13.00 -1.82 -0.06
N ILE A 50 11.73 -2.01 -0.37
CA ILE A 50 11.01 -1.30 -1.42
C ILE A 50 10.07 -0.29 -0.77
N LEU A 51 10.26 0.99 -1.09
CA LEU A 51 9.39 2.09 -0.68
C LEU A 51 8.35 2.26 -1.77
N VAL A 52 7.08 2.04 -1.42
CA VAL A 52 5.97 2.17 -2.35
C VAL A 52 5.31 3.53 -2.11
N LEU A 53 5.55 4.45 -3.03
CA LEU A 53 4.97 5.80 -3.02
C LEU A 53 3.69 5.79 -3.85
N ASP A 54 2.55 5.74 -3.17
CA ASP A 54 1.26 5.50 -3.80
C ASP A 54 0.07 6.00 -2.94
N THR A 55 -1.11 5.41 -3.10
CA THR A 55 -2.37 5.63 -2.37
C THR A 55 -2.42 4.92 -1.01
N GLY A 56 -1.33 4.24 -0.63
CA GLY A 56 -1.20 3.40 0.57
C GLY A 56 -0.99 1.93 0.23
N VAL A 57 -0.62 1.11 1.21
CA VAL A 57 -0.47 -0.34 1.06
C VAL A 57 -1.19 -1.00 2.23
N ASP A 58 -2.13 -1.89 1.94
CA ASP A 58 -2.82 -2.67 2.96
C ASP A 58 -1.90 -3.80 3.45
N MET A 59 -1.37 -3.61 4.67
CA MET A 59 -0.46 -4.56 5.31
C MET A 59 -1.15 -5.84 5.82
N GLY A 60 -2.48 -5.85 5.90
CA GLY A 60 -3.28 -7.01 6.29
C GLY A 60 -3.59 -7.96 5.13
N THR A 61 -3.34 -7.53 3.89
CA THR A 61 -3.70 -8.29 2.69
C THR A 61 -2.85 -9.56 2.51
N PRO A 62 -3.46 -10.73 2.24
CA PRO A 62 -2.72 -11.96 1.91
C PRO A 62 -1.74 -11.75 0.76
N GLY A 63 -0.45 -12.03 1.01
CA GLY A 63 0.65 -11.70 0.10
C GLY A 63 1.55 -10.59 0.63
N LEU A 64 1.03 -9.71 1.49
CA LEU A 64 1.74 -8.57 2.06
C LEU A 64 1.89 -8.63 3.59
N THR A 65 1.50 -9.74 4.21
CA THR A 65 1.63 -9.93 5.66
C THR A 65 3.02 -10.39 6.09
N SER A 66 3.64 -11.31 5.34
CA SER A 66 4.87 -11.99 5.77
C SER A 66 5.89 -12.21 4.65
N LEU A 67 7.16 -12.24 5.03
CA LEU A 67 8.29 -12.72 4.24
C LEU A 67 8.32 -14.26 4.24
N PRO A 68 9.13 -14.89 3.35
CA PRO A 68 9.33 -16.34 3.35
C PRO A 68 9.82 -16.95 4.67
N ASP A 69 10.50 -16.15 5.51
CA ASP A 69 10.96 -16.57 6.84
C ASP A 69 9.94 -16.33 7.96
N GLY A 70 8.74 -15.86 7.62
CA GLY A 70 7.66 -15.56 8.56
C GLY A 70 7.75 -14.18 9.23
N SER A 71 8.83 -13.42 9.00
CA SER A 71 8.91 -12.05 9.53
C SER A 71 7.98 -11.09 8.78
N PRO A 72 7.61 -9.93 9.36
CA PRO A 72 6.68 -9.00 8.73
C PRO A 72 7.18 -8.46 7.39
N LYS A 73 6.29 -8.42 6.39
CA LYS A 73 6.57 -7.91 5.05
C LYS A 73 6.55 -6.38 4.99
N VAL A 74 5.46 -5.75 5.48
CA VAL A 74 5.34 -4.29 5.56
C VAL A 74 5.89 -3.82 6.90
N ILE A 75 7.08 -3.23 6.89
CA ILE A 75 7.83 -2.85 8.11
C ILE A 75 7.57 -1.42 8.57
N ASP A 76 6.90 -0.62 7.73
CA ASP A 76 6.53 0.75 8.04
C ASP A 76 5.42 1.23 7.11
N ALA A 77 4.62 2.18 7.57
CA ALA A 77 3.47 2.71 6.88
C ALA A 77 3.22 4.16 7.31
N GLN A 78 3.43 5.11 6.41
CA GLN A 78 3.33 6.55 6.65
C GLN A 78 2.41 7.19 5.64
N ASP A 79 1.59 8.15 6.08
CA ASP A 79 0.74 8.96 5.20
C ASP A 79 1.16 10.43 5.24
N PHE A 80 1.58 10.91 4.07
CA PHE A 80 2.00 12.28 3.81
C PHE A 80 0.94 13.08 3.04
N SER A 81 -0.16 12.44 2.63
CA SER A 81 -1.26 13.10 1.94
C SER A 81 -2.12 13.92 2.92
N GLY A 82 -2.20 13.46 4.18
CA GLY A 82 -3.01 14.06 5.25
C GLY A 82 -4.45 13.55 5.27
N GLU A 83 -4.77 12.55 4.45
CA GLU A 83 -6.10 11.94 4.39
C GLU A 83 -6.52 11.36 5.75
N GLY A 84 -5.61 10.62 6.39
CA GLY A 84 -5.82 9.98 7.70
C GLY A 84 -5.55 10.87 8.92
N ASP A 85 -5.27 12.16 8.75
CA ASP A 85 -4.90 13.04 9.86
C ASP A 85 -6.07 13.35 10.79
N VAL A 86 -5.85 13.20 12.09
CA VAL A 86 -6.76 13.62 13.17
C VAL A 86 -6.01 14.54 14.11
N ALA A 87 -6.49 15.78 14.22
CA ALA A 87 -5.97 16.74 15.16
C ALA A 87 -6.24 16.28 16.60
N LEU A 88 -5.25 16.52 17.45
CA LEU A 88 -5.32 16.27 18.88
C LEU A 88 -5.39 17.59 19.63
N GLU A 89 -6.24 17.63 20.63
CA GLU A 89 -6.29 18.69 21.61
C GLU A 89 -6.15 18.14 23.02
N LYS A 90 -5.85 19.02 23.98
CA LYS A 90 -5.71 18.59 25.37
C LYS A 90 -7.11 18.25 25.91
N ALA A 91 -7.27 17.02 26.38
CA ALA A 91 -8.52 16.57 26.93
C ALA A 91 -8.75 17.11 28.35
N THR A 92 -10.01 17.38 28.68
CA THR A 92 -10.46 17.56 30.06
C THR A 92 -10.96 16.23 30.60
N THR A 93 -10.69 15.94 31.88
CA THR A 93 -11.18 14.72 32.55
C THR A 93 -12.40 15.05 33.39
N GLY A 94 -13.46 14.23 33.30
CA GLY A 94 -14.65 14.36 34.12
C GLY A 94 -15.16 13.03 34.66
N THR A 95 -16.32 13.05 35.32
CA THR A 95 -17.01 11.84 35.79
C THR A 95 -18.51 12.08 35.73
N ASP A 96 -19.25 11.12 35.19
CA ASP A 96 -20.71 11.10 35.19
C ASP A 96 -21.23 9.70 35.56
N GLN A 97 -22.47 9.37 35.15
CA GLN A 97 -23.12 8.10 35.50
C GLN A 97 -22.47 6.88 34.82
N GLU A 98 -21.77 7.09 33.70
CA GLU A 98 -21.09 6.04 32.92
C GLU A 98 -19.64 5.86 33.36
N GLY A 99 -19.12 6.77 34.21
CA GLY A 99 -17.81 6.68 34.84
C GLY A 99 -16.90 7.85 34.48
N ARG A 100 -15.58 7.64 34.57
CA ARG A 100 -14.59 8.65 34.18
C ARG A 100 -14.51 8.76 32.66
N TYR A 101 -14.44 9.99 32.18
CA TYR A 101 -14.37 10.30 30.74
C TYR A 101 -13.28 11.34 30.42
N LEU A 102 -12.83 11.34 29.17
CA LEU A 102 -12.15 12.44 28.49
C LEU A 102 -13.16 13.25 27.70
N GLN A 103 -13.01 14.57 27.66
CA GLN A 103 -13.86 15.46 26.88
C GLN A 103 -13.04 16.48 26.10
N ASN A 104 -13.37 16.61 24.82
CA ASN A 104 -12.82 17.57 23.88
C ASN A 104 -13.57 18.93 23.98
N GLU A 105 -13.09 20.00 23.34
CA GLU A 105 -13.67 21.35 23.40
C GLU A 105 -15.10 21.40 22.83
N ASP A 106 -15.39 20.59 21.80
CA ASP A 106 -16.72 20.44 21.18
C ASP A 106 -17.70 19.60 22.02
N GLY A 107 -17.21 19.01 23.11
CA GLY A 107 -17.98 18.21 24.06
C GLY A 107 -18.16 16.74 23.69
N PHE A 108 -17.44 16.23 22.69
CA PHE A 108 -17.29 14.79 22.45
C PHE A 108 -16.58 14.12 23.65
N ARG A 109 -17.03 12.92 24.03
CA ARG A 109 -16.55 12.22 25.21
C ARG A 109 -16.06 10.81 24.87
N LEU A 110 -15.02 10.38 25.58
CA LEU A 110 -14.55 9.00 25.61
C LEU A 110 -14.57 8.49 27.05
N HIS A 111 -15.28 7.40 27.29
CA HIS A 111 -15.40 6.73 28.59
C HIS A 111 -14.38 5.59 28.73
N GLY A 112 -14.41 4.85 29.84
CA GLY A 112 -13.57 3.66 30.01
C GLY A 112 -12.15 3.89 30.55
N LEU A 113 -11.80 5.11 30.99
CA LEU A 113 -10.45 5.48 31.42
C LEU A 113 -9.88 4.60 32.54
N ASP A 114 -10.73 4.11 33.44
CA ASP A 114 -10.30 3.29 34.58
C ASP A 114 -9.96 1.84 34.20
N ARG A 115 -10.28 1.43 32.97
CA ARG A 115 -9.99 0.09 32.45
C ARG A 115 -8.76 0.04 31.54
N LEU A 116 -8.17 1.19 31.23
CA LEU A 116 -6.92 1.27 30.47
C LEU A 116 -5.78 0.60 31.23
N THR A 117 -4.82 0.02 30.50
CA THR A 117 -3.72 -0.73 31.12
C THR A 117 -2.77 0.12 31.95
N GLU A 118 -2.71 1.42 31.66
CA GLU A 118 -1.94 2.40 32.43
C GLU A 118 -2.49 3.82 32.25
N ALA A 119 -2.03 4.73 33.11
CA ALA A 119 -2.34 6.16 33.07
C ALA A 119 -1.12 6.97 32.56
N PRO A 120 -1.31 8.20 32.07
CA PRO A 120 -0.22 9.07 31.61
C PRO A 120 0.80 9.36 32.70
N GLN A 121 2.08 9.34 32.30
CA GLN A 121 3.21 9.67 33.18
C GLN A 121 3.17 11.13 33.67
N ASP A 122 2.64 12.04 32.85
CA ASP A 122 2.56 13.48 33.11
C ASP A 122 1.13 13.94 33.47
N SER A 123 0.21 13.00 33.68
CA SER A 123 -1.21 13.28 33.90
C SER A 123 -1.92 14.01 32.74
N LEU A 124 -1.34 14.03 31.53
CA LEU A 124 -1.93 14.67 30.36
C LEU A 124 -2.54 13.63 29.41
N TYR A 125 -3.78 13.89 29.03
CA TYR A 125 -4.44 13.21 27.93
C TYR A 125 -4.68 14.18 26.79
N TYR A 126 -4.58 13.65 25.58
CA TYR A 126 -5.00 14.31 24.36
C TYR A 126 -6.15 13.51 23.75
N ILE A 127 -7.08 14.21 23.11
CA ILE A 127 -8.25 13.62 22.47
C ILE A 127 -8.37 14.15 21.04
N GLY A 128 -8.79 13.29 20.13
CA GLY A 128 -9.16 13.63 18.76
C GLY A 128 -10.36 12.79 18.31
N VAL A 129 -10.93 13.15 17.17
CA VAL A 129 -12.06 12.43 16.58
C VAL A 129 -11.83 12.23 15.09
N LEU A 130 -11.98 10.99 14.64
CA LEU A 130 -12.05 10.65 13.23
C LEU A 130 -13.53 10.62 12.82
N ASP A 131 -13.97 11.65 12.10
CA ASP A 131 -15.31 11.68 11.52
C ASP A 131 -15.33 10.91 10.19
N GLU A 132 -16.17 9.88 10.11
CA GLU A 132 -16.28 9.01 8.94
C GLU A 132 -16.77 9.75 7.70
N GLU A 133 -17.58 10.81 7.87
CA GLU A 133 -18.09 11.63 6.78
C GLU A 133 -16.95 12.18 5.88
N ARG A 134 -15.74 12.31 6.42
CA ARG A 134 -14.55 12.70 5.66
C ARG A 134 -14.25 11.75 4.50
N PHE A 135 -14.65 10.48 4.57
CA PHE A 135 -14.38 9.46 3.57
C PHE A 135 -15.47 9.34 2.51
N LYS A 136 -16.57 10.13 2.55
CA LYS A 136 -17.72 10.01 1.63
C LYS A 136 -17.40 10.06 0.14
N ASN A 137 -16.28 10.69 -0.23
CA ASN A 137 -15.81 10.80 -1.62
C ASN A 137 -14.67 9.83 -1.95
N SER A 138 -14.31 8.93 -1.03
CA SER A 138 -13.29 7.90 -1.23
C SER A 138 -13.90 6.60 -1.75
N VAL A 139 -13.06 5.60 -2.05
CA VAL A 139 -13.53 4.26 -2.43
C VAL A 139 -14.00 3.42 -1.24
N ILE A 140 -13.72 3.86 0.00
CA ILE A 140 -14.13 3.21 1.26
C ILE A 140 -14.89 4.18 2.18
N PRO A 141 -16.09 4.65 1.78
CA PRO A 141 -16.79 5.71 2.51
C PRO A 141 -17.42 5.28 3.84
N ASP A 142 -17.44 3.97 4.14
CA ASP A 142 -18.03 3.34 5.32
C ASP A 142 -16.95 2.42 5.92
N ILE A 143 -16.10 2.96 6.80
CA ILE A 143 -14.84 2.30 7.20
C ILE A 143 -15.07 1.14 8.18
N ASN A 144 -16.20 1.14 8.89
CA ASN A 144 -16.62 0.04 9.77
C ASN A 144 -17.62 -0.93 9.08
N ASN A 145 -18.04 -0.61 7.86
CA ASN A 145 -18.93 -1.41 7.03
C ASN A 145 -20.26 -1.72 7.72
N ASN A 146 -20.86 -0.72 8.36
CA ASN A 146 -22.13 -0.84 9.08
C ASN A 146 -23.36 -0.33 8.29
N GLY A 147 -23.14 0.19 7.08
CA GLY A 147 -24.15 0.77 6.20
C GLY A 147 -24.42 2.26 6.43
N ARG A 148 -23.62 2.93 7.27
CA ARG A 148 -23.63 4.37 7.54
C ARG A 148 -22.29 4.99 7.13
N GLN A 149 -22.23 6.32 7.13
CA GLN A 149 -21.07 7.10 6.70
C GLN A 149 -20.89 8.36 7.58
N ASP A 150 -21.43 8.30 8.80
CA ASP A 150 -21.57 9.43 9.72
C ASP A 150 -21.11 9.06 11.13
N ASP A 151 -20.41 7.94 11.28
CA ASP A 151 -19.84 7.53 12.56
C ASP A 151 -18.66 8.42 12.96
N ARG A 152 -18.38 8.43 14.26
CA ARG A 152 -17.31 9.23 14.87
C ARG A 152 -16.51 8.32 15.78
N PHE A 153 -15.24 8.13 15.47
CA PHE A 153 -14.34 7.29 16.25
C PHE A 153 -13.40 8.16 17.06
N GLY A 154 -13.51 8.08 18.39
CA GLY A 154 -12.65 8.84 19.27
C GLY A 154 -11.25 8.23 19.38
N VAL A 155 -10.25 9.07 19.58
CA VAL A 155 -8.89 8.64 19.91
C VAL A 155 -8.39 9.37 21.15
N ALA A 156 -7.96 8.61 22.15
CA ALA A 156 -7.27 9.12 23.33
C ALA A 156 -5.78 8.83 23.20
N VAL A 157 -4.94 9.86 23.31
CA VAL A 157 -3.49 9.76 23.16
C VAL A 157 -2.80 10.26 24.40
N PHE A 158 -1.79 9.53 24.88
CA PHE A 158 -0.99 9.96 26.01
C PHE A 158 0.38 9.29 26.05
N LYS A 159 1.27 9.82 26.90
CA LYS A 159 2.61 9.25 27.11
C LYS A 159 2.59 8.22 28.25
N GLY A 160 2.68 6.95 27.88
CA GLY A 160 2.78 5.80 28.78
C GLY A 160 4.23 5.39 29.06
N SER A 161 4.37 4.23 29.71
CA SER A 161 5.65 3.60 30.09
C SER A 161 6.55 3.25 28.89
N GLU A 162 5.97 2.82 27.77
CA GLU A 162 6.68 2.47 26.55
C GLU A 162 6.75 3.60 25.50
N GLY A 163 6.35 4.82 25.88
CA GLY A 163 6.32 5.99 24.99
C GLY A 163 4.90 6.46 24.68
N TRP A 164 4.72 7.14 23.55
CA TRP A 164 3.41 7.63 23.13
C TRP A 164 2.54 6.48 22.62
N GLN A 165 1.31 6.41 23.12
CA GLN A 165 0.33 5.40 22.76
C GLN A 165 -1.05 6.03 22.61
N ALA A 166 -1.93 5.32 21.90
CA ALA A 166 -3.30 5.70 21.71
C ALA A 166 -4.25 4.56 22.05
N TYR A 167 -5.46 4.92 22.47
CA TYR A 167 -6.63 4.05 22.47
C TYR A 167 -7.61 4.65 21.49
N VAL A 168 -8.01 3.85 20.52
CA VAL A 168 -8.97 4.23 19.47
C VAL A 168 -10.25 3.47 19.77
N ASP A 169 -11.36 4.19 19.87
CA ASP A 169 -12.72 3.63 19.95
C ASP A 169 -13.02 3.00 18.59
N LEU A 170 -12.80 1.68 18.45
CA LEU A 170 -12.82 1.00 17.15
C LEU A 170 -14.23 0.58 16.73
N ASP A 171 -15.15 0.39 17.68
CA ASP A 171 -16.59 0.19 17.41
C ASP A 171 -17.40 1.48 17.33
N GLY A 172 -16.86 2.61 17.79
CA GLY A 172 -17.57 3.88 17.79
C GLY A 172 -18.66 3.95 18.87
N ASP A 173 -18.52 3.20 19.96
CA ASP A 173 -19.49 3.18 21.06
C ASP A 173 -19.20 4.25 22.13
N GLY A 174 -18.09 4.98 21.99
CA GLY A 174 -17.67 6.05 22.90
C GLY A 174 -16.93 5.55 24.15
N ASP A 175 -16.59 4.26 24.23
CA ASP A 175 -15.88 3.64 25.34
C ASP A 175 -14.55 3.03 24.85
N ILE A 176 -13.42 3.52 25.39
CA ILE A 176 -12.09 3.00 25.05
C ILE A 176 -11.57 1.95 26.05
N GLY A 177 -12.40 1.55 27.01
CA GLY A 177 -12.01 0.70 28.13
C GLY A 177 -11.91 -0.78 27.81
N ASP A 178 -12.44 -1.23 26.67
CA ASP A 178 -12.26 -2.58 26.12
C ASP A 178 -11.22 -2.60 24.97
N GLU A 179 -10.76 -1.43 24.55
CA GLU A 179 -9.76 -1.28 23.50
C GLU A 179 -8.34 -1.54 23.99
N LYS A 180 -7.47 -1.88 23.04
CA LYS A 180 -6.06 -2.16 23.30
C LYS A 180 -5.19 -0.96 22.95
N PRO A 181 -4.07 -0.74 23.67
CA PRO A 181 -3.15 0.31 23.31
C PRO A 181 -2.52 0.06 21.93
N LEU A 182 -2.44 1.14 21.16
CA LEU A 182 -1.80 1.22 19.85
C LEU A 182 -0.61 2.18 19.93
N TRP A 183 0.50 1.79 19.28
CA TRP A 183 1.69 2.63 19.13
C TRP A 183 1.90 3.00 17.67
N ASN A 184 2.92 3.80 17.40
CA ASN A 184 3.38 4.01 16.02
C ASN A 184 3.61 2.67 15.34
N TYR A 185 3.07 2.50 14.14
CA TYR A 185 3.11 1.26 13.39
C TYR A 185 4.54 0.72 13.29
N LYS A 186 5.51 1.58 12.96
CA LYS A 186 6.94 1.23 12.89
C LYS A 186 7.51 0.58 14.16
N GLN A 187 6.93 0.83 15.33
CA GLN A 187 7.42 0.33 16.62
C GLN A 187 6.88 -1.06 16.96
N LYS A 188 5.59 -1.31 16.71
CA LYS A 188 4.89 -2.53 17.17
C LYS A 188 4.26 -3.35 16.03
N LEU A 189 4.22 -2.81 14.82
CA LEU A 189 3.64 -3.39 13.61
C LEU A 189 2.18 -3.84 13.81
N GLN A 190 1.42 -3.04 14.56
CA GLN A 190 0.01 -3.29 14.85
C GLN A 190 -0.86 -2.79 13.71
N ALA A 191 -1.62 -3.71 13.13
CA ALA A 191 -2.69 -3.40 12.18
C ALA A 191 -4.03 -3.63 12.86
N PHE A 192 -5.04 -2.84 12.51
CA PHE A 192 -6.39 -2.92 13.09
C PHE A 192 -7.47 -2.58 12.07
N HIS A 193 -8.71 -2.84 12.45
CA HIS A 193 -9.91 -2.59 11.65
C HIS A 193 -10.93 -1.85 12.52
N PHE A 194 -11.65 -0.91 11.92
CA PHE A 194 -12.87 -0.37 12.53
C PHE A 194 -13.98 -1.43 12.43
N ARG A 195 -14.86 -1.47 13.43
CA ARG A 195 -15.90 -2.49 13.58
C ARG A 195 -17.26 -1.84 13.86
N SER A 196 -18.34 -2.57 13.62
CA SER A 196 -19.69 -2.10 13.94
C SER A 196 -19.97 -2.22 15.44
N SER A 197 -20.57 -1.19 16.03
CA SER A 197 -21.02 -1.19 17.43
C SER A 197 -22.12 -2.21 17.75
N ASP A 198 -22.84 -2.70 16.74
CA ASP A 198 -23.85 -3.75 16.94
C ASP A 198 -23.26 -5.16 17.10
N GLY A 199 -21.93 -5.28 17.06
CA GLY A 199 -21.19 -6.53 17.25
C GLY A 199 -21.35 -7.52 16.09
N LYS A 200 -22.01 -7.14 14.98
CA LYS A 200 -22.03 -7.98 13.78
C LYS A 200 -20.65 -7.93 13.12
N GLU A 201 -20.07 -9.10 12.89
CA GLU A 201 -18.87 -9.21 12.07
C GLU A 201 -19.19 -8.75 10.64
N SER A 202 -18.68 -7.57 10.28
CA SER A 202 -18.61 -7.10 8.90
C SER A 202 -17.23 -7.43 8.33
N ARG A 203 -17.16 -7.64 7.01
CA ARG A 203 -15.87 -7.80 6.35
C ARG A 203 -15.12 -6.46 6.43
N PRO A 204 -13.87 -6.43 6.92
CA PRO A 204 -13.08 -5.20 6.88
C PRO A 204 -12.86 -4.72 5.44
N LEU A 205 -13.00 -3.42 5.21
CA LEU A 205 -12.78 -2.81 3.89
C LEU A 205 -11.33 -2.37 3.67
N ALA A 206 -10.63 -2.01 4.74
CA ALA A 206 -9.22 -1.64 4.71
C ALA A 206 -8.56 -1.97 6.06
N THR A 207 -7.29 -2.36 6.04
CA THR A 207 -6.46 -2.49 7.24
C THR A 207 -5.78 -1.15 7.54
N PHE A 208 -5.86 -0.73 8.81
CA PHE A 208 -5.30 0.54 9.28
C PHE A 208 -4.03 0.35 10.11
N ALA A 209 -3.16 1.35 10.03
CA ALA A 209 -1.98 1.55 10.85
C ALA A 209 -2.01 2.94 11.51
N LEU A 210 -1.49 3.04 12.73
CA LEU A 210 -1.49 4.30 13.49
C LEU A 210 -0.09 4.92 13.51
N ASN A 211 -0.02 6.24 13.31
CA ASN A 211 1.15 7.06 13.61
C ASN A 211 0.75 8.25 14.50
N ILE A 212 1.57 8.52 15.51
CA ILE A 212 1.35 9.52 16.56
C ILE A 212 2.46 10.55 16.44
N PHE A 213 2.06 11.83 16.28
CA PHE A 213 2.95 12.98 16.14
C PHE A 213 2.63 13.99 17.26
N PRO A 214 3.20 13.79 18.47
CA PRO A 214 2.86 14.59 19.64
C PRO A 214 3.22 16.07 19.49
N ASP A 215 4.37 16.36 18.85
CA ASP A 215 4.84 17.73 18.61
C ASP A 215 3.94 18.48 17.62
N GLU A 216 3.34 17.76 16.68
CA GLU A 216 2.37 18.28 15.72
C GLU A 216 0.94 18.26 16.27
N LYS A 217 0.72 17.67 17.46
CA LYS A 217 -0.60 17.40 18.04
C LYS A 217 -1.54 16.75 17.04
N ARG A 218 -1.11 15.64 16.43
CA ARG A 218 -1.98 14.82 15.58
C ARG A 218 -1.69 13.34 15.74
N VAL A 219 -2.68 12.52 15.38
CA VAL A 219 -2.45 11.16 14.92
C VAL A 219 -2.76 11.08 13.43
N ASN A 220 -2.29 10.02 12.81
CA ASN A 220 -2.53 9.70 11.42
C ASN A 220 -2.89 8.22 11.29
N PHE A 221 -4.02 7.97 10.63
CA PHE A 221 -4.51 6.64 10.29
C PHE A 221 -4.09 6.32 8.85
N HIS A 222 -3.01 5.56 8.69
CA HIS A 222 -2.58 5.08 7.38
C HIS A 222 -3.45 3.90 6.94
N TYR A 223 -3.85 3.90 5.67
CA TYR A 223 -4.55 2.81 4.99
C TYR A 223 -4.40 2.96 3.46
N ASP A 224 -4.65 1.90 2.69
CA ASP A 224 -4.79 2.00 1.24
C ASP A 224 -6.22 2.43 0.87
N GLY A 225 -6.34 3.62 0.30
CA GLY A 225 -7.63 4.21 -0.09
C GLY A 225 -8.02 4.02 -1.55
N SER A 226 -7.27 3.25 -2.35
CA SER A 226 -7.59 3.03 -3.77
C SER A 226 -7.34 1.59 -4.25
N SER A 227 -6.73 0.72 -3.43
CA SER A 227 -6.18 -0.61 -3.79
C SER A 227 -4.95 -0.59 -4.71
N HIS A 228 -4.64 0.57 -5.30
CA HIS A 228 -3.58 0.71 -6.30
C HIS A 228 -2.20 0.43 -5.69
N GLY A 229 -1.88 1.02 -4.55
CA GLY A 229 -0.59 0.82 -3.91
C GLY A 229 -0.42 -0.60 -3.36
N THR A 230 -1.48 -1.24 -2.87
CA THR A 230 -1.48 -2.67 -2.51
C THR A 230 -1.17 -3.55 -3.71
N HIS A 231 -1.79 -3.29 -4.86
CA HIS A 231 -1.53 -4.02 -6.09
C HIS A 231 -0.08 -3.84 -6.58
N VAL A 232 0.44 -2.60 -6.55
CA VAL A 232 1.84 -2.27 -6.85
C VAL A 232 2.81 -3.02 -5.92
N ALA A 233 2.56 -2.99 -4.61
CA ALA A 233 3.37 -3.72 -3.63
C ALA A 233 3.33 -5.23 -3.84
N GLY A 234 2.16 -5.77 -4.22
CA GLY A 234 1.98 -7.19 -4.56
C GLY A 234 2.83 -7.62 -5.76
N ILE A 235 2.81 -6.85 -6.84
CA ILE A 235 3.67 -7.08 -8.02
C ILE A 235 5.16 -7.04 -7.64
N ALA A 236 5.56 -6.06 -6.83
CA ALA A 236 6.96 -5.85 -6.49
C ALA A 236 7.49 -6.93 -5.53
N ALA A 237 6.75 -7.23 -4.45
CA ALA A 237 7.28 -7.98 -3.31
C ALA A 237 6.29 -8.97 -2.68
N GLY A 238 5.11 -9.20 -3.26
CA GLY A 238 4.13 -10.14 -2.72
C GLY A 238 4.70 -11.55 -2.52
N TYR A 239 4.34 -12.21 -1.43
CA TYR A 239 4.77 -13.59 -1.14
C TYR A 239 3.57 -14.47 -0.84
N ARG A 240 3.36 -15.52 -1.64
CA ARG A 240 2.18 -16.39 -1.57
C ARG A 240 0.89 -15.57 -1.57
N ILE A 241 0.72 -14.76 -2.60
CA ILE A 241 -0.48 -13.94 -2.81
C ILE A 241 -1.70 -14.87 -2.74
N ASP A 242 -2.70 -14.46 -1.94
CA ASP A 242 -3.89 -15.28 -1.65
C ASP A 242 -3.58 -16.68 -1.08
N GLY A 243 -2.45 -16.83 -0.40
CA GLY A 243 -2.00 -18.10 0.20
C GLY A 243 -1.47 -19.13 -0.80
N GLN A 244 -1.46 -18.81 -2.09
CA GLN A 244 -1.16 -19.74 -3.17
C GLN A 244 0.35 -19.99 -3.30
N GLU A 245 0.75 -21.26 -3.42
CA GLU A 245 2.15 -21.63 -3.56
C GLU A 245 2.72 -21.21 -4.93
N GLY A 246 3.92 -20.62 -4.92
CA GLY A 246 4.56 -20.12 -6.14
C GLY A 246 3.96 -18.81 -6.67
N TYR A 247 2.84 -18.34 -6.11
CA TYR A 247 2.21 -17.10 -6.53
C TYR A 247 2.84 -15.90 -5.81
N ASN A 248 3.88 -15.34 -6.41
CA ASN A 248 4.74 -14.31 -5.81
C ASN A 248 4.89 -13.10 -6.74
N GLY A 249 5.20 -11.94 -6.14
CA GLY A 249 5.76 -10.79 -6.86
C GLY A 249 7.22 -11.04 -7.29
N MET A 250 7.83 -10.02 -7.88
CA MET A 250 9.19 -10.12 -8.45
C MET A 250 10.27 -10.39 -7.38
N ALA A 251 10.14 -9.80 -6.20
CA ALA A 251 11.10 -9.90 -5.10
C ALA A 251 10.40 -10.31 -3.79
N PRO A 252 9.93 -11.57 -3.66
CA PRO A 252 9.13 -12.02 -2.52
C PRO A 252 9.89 -12.02 -1.18
N GLY A 253 11.22 -11.89 -1.19
CA GLY A 253 12.06 -11.72 0.01
C GLY A 253 12.30 -10.26 0.42
N ALA A 254 11.87 -9.28 -0.38
CA ALA A 254 12.01 -7.86 -0.05
C ALA A 254 10.98 -7.44 1.00
N LYS A 255 11.37 -6.47 1.83
CA LYS A 255 10.47 -5.76 2.75
C LYS A 255 9.84 -4.57 2.05
N VAL A 256 8.69 -4.13 2.55
CA VAL A 256 7.94 -2.99 2.01
C VAL A 256 7.80 -1.90 3.06
N ILE A 257 7.97 -0.66 2.64
CA ILE A 257 7.57 0.54 3.37
C ILE A 257 6.48 1.23 2.55
N SER A 258 5.31 1.47 3.15
CA SER A 258 4.23 2.20 2.50
C SER A 258 4.38 3.69 2.76
N LEU A 259 4.47 4.48 1.69
CA LEU A 259 4.50 5.94 1.75
C LEU A 259 3.31 6.48 0.97
N LYS A 260 2.19 6.71 1.66
CA LYS A 260 0.99 7.25 1.05
C LYS A 260 1.20 8.73 0.72
N ILE A 261 1.10 9.07 -0.56
CA ILE A 261 1.24 10.43 -1.10
C ILE A 261 -0.08 10.97 -1.66
N GLY A 262 -0.99 10.08 -2.03
CA GLY A 262 -2.31 10.41 -2.58
C GLY A 262 -3.40 10.55 -1.52
N ASP A 263 -4.26 11.54 -1.69
CA ASP A 263 -5.52 11.68 -0.92
C ASP A 263 -6.65 11.08 -1.76
N CYS A 264 -7.18 9.94 -1.31
CA CYS A 264 -8.17 9.15 -2.04
C CYS A 264 -9.58 9.74 -1.97
N ARG A 265 -9.78 10.86 -1.26
CA ARG A 265 -10.99 11.71 -1.36
C ARG A 265 -10.95 12.61 -2.59
N LEU A 266 -9.77 12.79 -3.18
CA LEU A 266 -9.56 13.53 -4.43
C LEU A 266 -9.61 12.58 -5.63
N ALA A 267 -9.98 13.10 -6.79
CA ALA A 267 -10.10 12.32 -8.01
C ALA A 267 -8.78 11.57 -8.32
N GLY A 268 -8.87 10.24 -8.45
CA GLY A 268 -7.74 9.38 -8.77
C GLY A 268 -6.68 9.25 -7.66
N GLY A 269 -6.99 9.63 -6.42
CA GLY A 269 -6.00 9.60 -5.33
C GLY A 269 -4.92 10.67 -5.50
N ALA A 270 -5.29 11.86 -5.96
CA ALA A 270 -4.36 12.94 -6.29
C ALA A 270 -3.39 13.25 -5.13
N THR A 271 -2.12 13.48 -5.47
CA THR A 271 -1.12 13.93 -4.50
C THR A 271 -1.48 15.27 -3.90
N THR A 272 -1.20 15.47 -2.63
CA THR A 272 -1.37 16.77 -1.96
C THR A 272 -0.07 17.57 -1.92
N THR A 273 -0.17 18.87 -1.63
CA THR A 273 0.99 19.77 -1.60
C THR A 273 2.10 19.25 -0.68
N GLY A 274 3.27 18.98 -1.25
CA GLY A 274 4.45 18.53 -0.52
C GLY A 274 4.46 17.05 -0.13
N SER A 275 3.39 16.29 -0.39
CA SER A 275 3.30 14.86 -0.04
C SER A 275 4.45 14.04 -0.64
N MET A 276 4.72 14.21 -1.93
CA MET A 276 5.82 13.54 -2.64
C MET A 276 7.20 13.89 -2.04
N LEU A 277 7.46 15.18 -1.81
CA LEU A 277 8.73 15.64 -1.23
C LEU A 277 8.96 15.05 0.17
N LYS A 278 7.95 15.13 1.05
CA LYS A 278 8.04 14.55 2.39
C LYS A 278 8.28 13.03 2.36
N ALA A 279 7.65 12.33 1.41
CA ALA A 279 7.87 10.89 1.22
C ALA A 279 9.31 10.59 0.74
N TYR A 280 9.87 11.39 -0.16
CA TYR A 280 11.28 11.27 -0.58
C TYR A 280 12.22 11.51 0.60
N GLU A 281 12.04 12.60 1.33
CA GLU A 281 12.85 12.94 2.51
C GLU A 281 12.80 11.81 3.55
N TYR A 282 11.61 11.30 3.85
CA TYR A 282 11.44 10.16 4.75
C TYR A 282 12.23 8.93 4.30
N GLY A 283 12.11 8.58 3.02
CA GLY A 283 12.78 7.41 2.47
C GLY A 283 14.30 7.55 2.41
N ILE A 284 14.79 8.76 2.11
CA ILE A 284 16.22 9.08 2.08
C ILE A 284 16.80 9.00 3.50
N GLU A 285 16.12 9.59 4.48
CA GLU A 285 16.53 9.48 5.89
C GLU A 285 16.52 8.03 6.37
N PHE A 286 15.52 7.24 5.98
CA PHE A 286 15.53 5.80 6.23
C PHE A 286 16.76 5.12 5.62
N ALA A 287 17.06 5.39 4.35
CA ALA A 287 18.16 4.77 3.64
C ALA A 287 19.54 5.10 4.23
N LYS A 288 19.73 6.31 4.78
CA LYS A 288 20.97 6.70 5.49
C LYS A 288 21.28 5.79 6.70
N HIS A 289 20.26 5.18 7.28
CA HIS A 289 20.37 4.33 8.47
C HIS A 289 20.17 2.84 8.18
N TYR A 290 19.91 2.47 6.93
CA TYR A 290 19.65 1.08 6.53
C TYR A 290 20.89 0.48 5.86
N ASP A 291 21.37 -0.64 6.41
CA ASP A 291 22.50 -1.39 5.85
C ASP A 291 22.02 -2.38 4.76
N GLY A 292 21.59 -1.83 3.62
CA GLY A 292 21.15 -2.61 2.47
C GLY A 292 20.55 -1.76 1.34
N PRO A 293 20.20 -2.38 0.19
CA PRO A 293 19.64 -1.66 -0.94
C PRO A 293 18.23 -1.13 -0.65
N VAL A 294 17.96 0.10 -1.09
CA VAL A 294 16.67 0.76 -0.97
C VAL A 294 16.16 1.15 -2.36
N VAL A 295 14.96 0.68 -2.70
CA VAL A 295 14.33 0.93 -3.99
C VAL A 295 13.07 1.74 -3.78
N PHE A 296 12.98 2.90 -4.41
CA PHE A 296 11.76 3.69 -4.49
C PHE A 296 10.97 3.23 -5.72
N ASN A 297 9.74 2.79 -5.51
CA ASN A 297 8.79 2.55 -6.59
C ASN A 297 7.69 3.60 -6.51
N MET A 298 7.52 4.36 -7.59
CA MET A 298 6.47 5.37 -7.70
C MET A 298 5.67 5.14 -8.97
N SER A 299 4.45 4.64 -8.81
CA SER A 299 3.48 4.45 -9.89
C SER A 299 2.53 5.63 -9.97
N PHE A 300 3.11 6.83 -9.92
CA PHE A 300 2.41 8.11 -9.85
C PHE A 300 3.17 9.15 -10.68
N GLY A 301 2.46 10.11 -11.25
CA GLY A 301 3.05 11.22 -11.99
C GLY A 301 1.99 12.17 -12.53
N ILE A 302 2.41 13.36 -12.94
CA ILE A 302 1.56 14.35 -13.60
C ILE A 302 2.23 14.82 -14.89
N GLY A 303 1.47 15.43 -15.80
CA GLY A 303 2.04 16.06 -16.99
C GLY A 303 3.07 17.12 -16.62
N SER A 304 4.11 17.27 -17.45
CA SER A 304 5.10 18.34 -17.31
C SER A 304 4.89 19.42 -18.37
N GLU A 305 5.14 20.68 -18.01
CA GLU A 305 5.18 21.78 -18.98
C GLU A 305 6.46 21.71 -19.84
N ILE A 306 7.59 21.34 -19.22
CA ILE A 306 8.88 21.14 -19.87
C ILE A 306 9.53 19.89 -19.28
N GLU A 307 9.71 18.85 -20.10
CA GLU A 307 10.22 17.55 -19.67
C GLU A 307 11.66 17.67 -19.10
N GLY A 308 11.87 17.20 -17.86
CA GLY A 308 13.20 17.08 -17.25
C GLY A 308 13.75 18.36 -16.60
N LEU A 309 13.00 19.47 -16.68
CA LEU A 309 13.37 20.76 -16.07
C LEU A 309 12.41 21.20 -14.96
N ALA A 310 11.44 20.35 -14.57
CA ALA A 310 10.63 20.63 -13.40
C ALA A 310 11.51 20.58 -12.14
N ASP A 311 11.20 21.41 -11.14
CA ASP A 311 11.94 21.45 -9.87
C ASP A 311 12.06 20.06 -9.23
N MET A 312 11.01 19.23 -9.36
CA MET A 312 11.02 17.85 -8.86
C MET A 312 11.97 16.93 -9.63
N ASP A 313 12.11 17.10 -10.95
CA ASP A 313 13.03 16.31 -11.77
C ASP A 313 14.48 16.64 -11.40
N LEU A 314 14.80 17.94 -11.28
CA LEU A 314 16.13 18.43 -10.91
C LEU A 314 16.50 17.98 -9.50
N MET A 315 15.58 18.11 -8.56
CA MET A 315 15.75 17.65 -7.19
C MET A 315 16.04 16.15 -7.10
N LEU A 316 15.30 15.30 -7.83
CA LEU A 316 15.60 13.86 -7.87
C LEU A 316 16.97 13.56 -8.50
N ASN A 317 17.40 14.32 -9.51
CA ASN A 317 18.73 14.16 -10.07
C ASN A 317 19.81 14.47 -9.04
N ASP A 318 19.70 15.60 -8.34
CA ASP A 318 20.67 15.99 -7.31
C ASP A 318 20.72 14.94 -6.19
N PHE A 319 19.55 14.47 -5.73
CA PHE A 319 19.49 13.45 -4.69
C PHE A 319 20.08 12.11 -5.10
N LEU A 320 19.83 11.64 -6.31
CA LEU A 320 20.37 10.37 -6.79
C LEU A 320 21.86 10.45 -7.11
N GLU A 321 22.39 11.63 -7.42
CA GLU A 321 23.82 11.87 -7.54
C GLU A 321 24.56 11.70 -6.21
N GLU A 322 23.94 12.16 -5.12
CA GLU A 322 24.53 12.07 -3.77
C GLU A 322 24.36 10.68 -3.11
N ASN A 323 23.52 9.80 -3.68
CA ASN A 323 23.12 8.54 -3.05
C ASN A 323 23.13 7.36 -4.04
N GLU A 324 24.34 6.89 -4.41
CA GLU A 324 24.54 5.84 -5.43
C GLU A 324 23.86 4.48 -5.13
N ASN A 325 23.50 4.21 -3.88
CA ASN A 325 22.82 2.97 -3.46
C ASN A 325 21.29 3.03 -3.58
N LEU A 326 20.73 4.18 -3.99
CA LEU A 326 19.29 4.35 -4.20
C LEU A 326 18.92 4.09 -5.65
N VAL A 327 17.80 3.38 -5.83
CA VAL A 327 17.19 3.20 -7.14
C VAL A 327 15.78 3.76 -7.11
N PHE A 328 15.46 4.68 -8.02
CA PHE A 328 14.11 5.17 -8.23
C PHE A 328 13.54 4.57 -9.51
N CYS A 329 12.48 3.78 -9.39
CA CYS A 329 11.71 3.19 -10.48
C CYS A 329 10.37 3.90 -10.57
N ILE A 330 10.13 4.65 -11.65
CA ILE A 330 8.97 5.53 -11.80
C ILE A 330 8.26 5.22 -13.11
N SER A 331 6.93 5.12 -13.09
CA SER A 331 6.15 4.90 -14.32
C SER A 331 6.36 6.04 -15.32
N ALA A 332 6.42 5.73 -16.62
CA ALA A 332 6.54 6.72 -17.70
C ALA A 332 5.36 7.71 -17.74
N GLY A 333 4.21 7.30 -17.24
CA GLY A 333 2.93 8.01 -17.34
C GLY A 333 1.95 7.32 -18.30
N ASN A 334 0.70 7.77 -18.24
CA ASN A 334 -0.42 7.21 -18.99
C ASN A 334 -1.04 8.20 -20.00
N GLU A 335 -0.25 9.21 -20.42
CA GLU A 335 -0.71 10.35 -21.24
C GLU A 335 -0.38 10.21 -22.73
N GLY A 336 -0.03 9.00 -23.18
CA GLY A 336 0.15 8.70 -24.60
C GLY A 336 -1.17 8.77 -25.42
N PRO A 337 -1.12 8.59 -26.75
CA PRO A 337 0.02 8.12 -27.54
C PRO A 337 0.86 9.22 -28.20
N GLY A 338 0.62 10.49 -27.87
CA GLY A 338 1.42 11.61 -28.38
C GLY A 338 2.90 11.46 -28.05
N ILE A 339 3.78 12.02 -28.91
CA ILE A 339 5.20 12.21 -28.57
C ILE A 339 5.34 13.27 -27.48
N SER A 340 6.41 13.20 -26.69
CA SER A 340 6.67 14.11 -25.56
C SER A 340 5.50 14.16 -24.57
N THR A 341 5.11 12.99 -24.09
CA THR A 341 4.04 12.81 -23.11
C THR A 341 4.56 12.26 -21.78
N VAL A 342 5.88 12.25 -21.59
CA VAL A 342 6.50 11.80 -20.34
C VAL A 342 6.32 12.89 -19.30
N GLY A 343 5.74 12.51 -18.16
CA GLY A 343 5.45 13.45 -17.08
C GLY A 343 6.62 13.66 -16.12
N LEU A 344 6.35 14.44 -15.08
CA LEU A 344 7.20 14.49 -13.89
C LEU A 344 6.66 13.52 -12.83
N PRO A 345 7.54 12.92 -12.00
CA PRO A 345 8.98 13.15 -11.90
C PRO A 345 9.85 12.15 -12.71
N THR A 346 9.22 11.34 -13.56
CA THR A 346 9.91 10.28 -14.32
C THR A 346 10.84 10.83 -15.42
N ALA A 347 10.69 12.11 -15.77
CA ALA A 347 11.53 12.81 -16.71
C ALA A 347 12.95 13.10 -16.18
N ALA A 348 13.18 12.98 -14.86
CA ALA A 348 14.50 13.03 -14.27
C ALA A 348 15.49 12.08 -14.98
N SER A 349 16.71 12.55 -15.22
CA SER A 349 17.72 11.78 -15.97
C SER A 349 18.21 10.54 -15.22
N ARG A 350 18.26 10.59 -13.88
CA ARG A 350 18.84 9.55 -13.03
C ARG A 350 17.84 8.50 -12.53
N VAL A 351 16.54 8.69 -12.77
CA VAL A 351 15.51 7.70 -12.42
C VAL A 351 15.37 6.67 -13.53
N LEU A 352 14.93 5.46 -13.17
CA LEU A 352 14.53 4.42 -14.10
C LEU A 352 13.05 4.61 -14.46
N SER A 353 12.79 5.15 -15.64
CA SER A 353 11.46 5.35 -16.21
C SER A 353 10.99 4.09 -16.93
N VAL A 354 9.78 3.63 -16.58
CA VAL A 354 9.23 2.36 -17.09
C VAL A 354 7.93 2.58 -17.86
N GLY A 355 7.93 2.26 -19.15
CA GLY A 355 6.73 2.23 -19.99
C GLY A 355 5.96 0.91 -19.87
N ALA A 356 4.67 0.96 -20.23
CA ALA A 356 3.76 -0.17 -20.14
C ALA A 356 3.59 -0.90 -21.48
N MET A 357 3.86 -2.21 -21.47
CA MET A 357 3.69 -3.12 -22.60
C MET A 357 2.53 -4.08 -22.33
N ASN A 358 1.72 -4.32 -23.36
CA ASN A 358 0.76 -5.41 -23.43
C ASN A 358 1.39 -6.59 -24.20
N THR A 359 1.79 -7.64 -23.49
CA THR A 359 2.34 -8.83 -24.16
C THR A 359 1.22 -9.61 -24.83
N ALA A 360 1.54 -10.42 -25.85
CA ALA A 360 0.55 -11.28 -26.48
C ALA A 360 -0.11 -12.26 -25.49
N ARG A 361 0.61 -12.63 -24.43
CA ARG A 361 0.09 -13.46 -23.33
C ARG A 361 -0.90 -12.68 -22.47
N THR A 362 -0.49 -11.50 -21.97
CA THR A 362 -1.34 -10.62 -21.16
C THR A 362 -2.61 -10.22 -21.91
N ALA A 363 -2.49 -9.88 -23.20
CA ALA A 363 -3.61 -9.55 -24.07
C ALA A 363 -4.68 -10.66 -24.10
N ARG A 364 -4.23 -11.92 -24.25
CA ARG A 364 -5.11 -13.08 -24.29
C ARG A 364 -5.70 -13.38 -22.92
N ASP A 365 -4.85 -13.44 -21.89
CA ASP A 365 -5.22 -13.97 -20.57
C ASP A 365 -6.07 -12.98 -19.77
N LEU A 366 -5.80 -11.67 -19.86
CA LEU A 366 -6.52 -10.64 -19.11
C LEU A 366 -7.65 -9.98 -19.91
N TYR A 367 -7.45 -9.78 -21.21
CA TYR A 367 -8.38 -8.98 -22.02
C TYR A 367 -9.12 -9.80 -23.09
N GLY A 368 -8.87 -11.11 -23.19
CA GLY A 368 -9.47 -11.97 -24.22
C GLY A 368 -9.09 -11.58 -25.66
N ALA A 369 -8.06 -10.75 -25.83
CA ALA A 369 -7.63 -10.22 -27.11
C ALA A 369 -6.56 -11.10 -27.75
N ASN A 370 -6.79 -11.52 -28.99
CA ASN A 370 -5.83 -12.33 -29.74
C ASN A 370 -4.91 -11.43 -30.57
N VAL A 371 -3.78 -11.01 -29.99
CA VAL A 371 -2.72 -10.27 -30.69
C VAL A 371 -1.55 -11.21 -31.00
N ASN A 372 -0.93 -11.04 -32.17
CA ASN A 372 0.16 -11.91 -32.64
C ASN A 372 1.56 -11.41 -32.29
N ARG A 373 1.67 -10.29 -31.56
CA ARG A 373 2.93 -9.71 -31.10
C ARG A 373 2.70 -8.88 -29.84
N ASP A 374 3.78 -8.60 -29.12
CA ASP A 374 3.76 -7.66 -28.00
C ASP A 374 3.60 -6.22 -28.52
N LEU A 375 2.82 -5.41 -27.80
CA LEU A 375 2.49 -4.05 -28.18
C LEU A 375 2.69 -3.13 -26.98
N ILE A 376 3.23 -1.93 -27.20
CA ILE A 376 3.19 -0.89 -26.17
C ILE A 376 1.72 -0.46 -25.98
N PHE A 377 1.28 -0.29 -24.74
CA PHE A 377 -0.07 0.20 -24.47
C PHE A 377 -0.28 1.57 -25.09
N VAL A 378 -1.47 1.83 -25.64
CA VAL A 378 -1.77 3.11 -26.31
C VAL A 378 -1.68 4.29 -25.34
N PHE A 379 -1.92 4.09 -24.05
CA PHE A 379 -1.78 5.14 -23.03
C PHE A 379 -0.34 5.34 -22.52
N SER A 380 0.56 4.35 -22.62
CA SER A 380 1.92 4.44 -22.01
C SER A 380 2.71 5.62 -22.56
N SER A 381 3.02 6.66 -21.80
CA SER A 381 3.69 7.87 -22.31
C SER A 381 4.93 7.60 -23.17
N ARG A 382 5.15 8.45 -24.18
CA ARG A 382 6.25 8.37 -25.16
C ARG A 382 7.18 9.55 -24.94
N GLY A 383 8.50 9.30 -25.03
CA GLY A 383 9.46 10.38 -25.10
C GLY A 383 9.37 11.18 -26.39
N GLY A 384 10.37 12.03 -26.58
CA GLY A 384 10.45 12.97 -27.69
C GLY A 384 11.56 13.97 -27.41
N GLU A 385 11.27 14.98 -26.59
CA GLU A 385 12.28 15.96 -26.15
C GLU A 385 13.35 15.32 -25.27
N ILE A 386 12.95 14.33 -24.46
CA ILE A 386 13.86 13.51 -23.67
C ILE A 386 13.88 12.04 -24.10
N ASN A 387 14.99 11.36 -23.81
CA ASN A 387 15.21 9.94 -24.10
C ASN A 387 14.58 9.02 -23.03
N LYS A 388 13.28 9.18 -22.77
CA LYS A 388 12.49 8.34 -21.85
C LYS A 388 11.30 7.70 -22.59
N PRO A 389 10.66 6.64 -22.07
CA PRO A 389 11.12 5.82 -20.93
C PRO A 389 12.39 5.03 -21.23
N ASP A 390 13.13 4.62 -20.20
CA ASP A 390 14.39 3.88 -20.34
C ASP A 390 14.15 2.42 -20.73
N ILE A 391 13.10 1.83 -20.16
CA ILE A 391 12.71 0.43 -20.41
C ILE A 391 11.18 0.32 -20.51
N ILE A 392 10.72 -0.84 -20.97
CA ILE A 392 9.31 -1.23 -20.94
C ILE A 392 9.14 -2.54 -20.19
N ALA A 393 8.03 -2.68 -19.47
CA ALA A 393 7.65 -3.89 -18.77
C ALA A 393 6.17 -4.23 -19.03
N PRO A 394 5.74 -5.49 -18.86
CA PRO A 394 4.33 -5.84 -18.88
C PRO A 394 3.53 -4.95 -17.90
N GLY A 395 2.55 -4.21 -18.42
CA GLY A 395 1.76 -3.24 -17.63
C GLY A 395 0.31 -3.67 -17.39
N GLY A 396 -0.11 -4.81 -17.93
CA GLY A 396 -1.37 -5.44 -17.60
C GLY A 396 -1.12 -6.51 -16.54
N ALA A 397 -1.73 -6.32 -15.38
CA ALA A 397 -1.73 -7.25 -14.25
C ALA A 397 -3.16 -7.32 -13.68
N SER A 398 -3.46 -8.39 -12.96
CA SER A 398 -4.81 -8.76 -12.50
C SER A 398 -4.87 -9.10 -11.03
#